data_AF-A0A6A0GX12-F1
#
_entry.id   AF-A0A6A0GX12-F1
#
_cell.length_a   1.000
_cell.length_b   1.000
_cell.length_c   1.000
_cell.angle_alpha   90.00
_cell.angle_beta   90.00
_cell.angle_gamma   90.00
#
_symmetry.space_group_name_H-M   'P 1'
#
loop_
_entity.id
_entity.type
_entity.pdbx_description
1 polymer ?
#
loop_
_entity_poly.entity_id
_entity_poly.type
_entity_poly.pdbx_seq_one_letter_code
_entity_poly.pdbx_strand_id
1 'polypeptide(L)'
;MISSQAMEAPLAGGSSACIRATMATFPPYLSIKADSPHGAVGVIVDAMEIITKKLGWCIIYKPATPDYIGGLLPNNTWDGAIGEV
;
A
#
# COMPACT_ATOMS: atom_id res chain seq x y z
N MET A 1 -41.25 -7.49 -12.65
CA MET A 1 -39.81 -7.33 -12.92
C MET A 1 -39.46 -5.87 -12.67
N ILE A 2 -38.95 -5.55 -11.49
CA ILE A 2 -38.55 -4.18 -11.13
C ILE A 2 -37.05 -4.10 -11.42
N SER A 3 -36.70 -3.36 -12.45
CA SER A 3 -35.30 -3.07 -12.80
C SER A 3 -34.78 -2.06 -11.77
N SER A 4 -34.11 -2.55 -10.73
CA SER A 4 -33.41 -1.70 -9.78
C SER A 4 -32.14 -1.21 -10.46
N GLN A 5 -32.21 -0.03 -11.07
CA GLN A 5 -31.01 0.68 -11.51
C GLN A 5 -30.21 1.02 -10.25
N ALA A 6 -29.18 0.22 -9.98
CA ALA A 6 -28.07 0.66 -9.15
C ALA A 6 -27.47 1.87 -9.87
N MET A 7 -27.81 3.07 -9.42
CA MET A 7 -27.10 4.28 -9.80
C MET A 7 -25.68 4.11 -9.29
N GLU A 8 -24.76 3.65 -10.15
CA GLU A 8 -23.34 3.84 -9.90
C GLU A 8 -23.14 5.35 -9.77
N ALA A 9 -22.85 5.79 -8.55
CA ALA A 9 -22.35 7.14 -8.33
C ALA A 9 -21.19 7.33 -9.32
N PRO A 10 -21.16 8.43 -10.10
CA PRO A 10 -19.98 8.74 -10.86
C PRO A 10 -18.84 8.79 -9.86
N LEU A 11 -17.80 7.96 -10.00
CA LEU A 11 -16.53 8.18 -9.32
C LEU A 11 -15.96 9.46 -9.92
N ALA A 12 -16.51 10.57 -9.45
CA ALA A 12 -16.24 11.91 -9.89
C ALA A 12 -14.80 12.24 -9.51
N GLY A 13 -14.01 12.57 -10.52
CA GLY A 13 -12.72 13.23 -10.36
C GLY A 13 -11.56 12.26 -10.20
N GLY A 14 -10.92 11.94 -11.32
CA GLY A 14 -9.57 11.37 -11.36
C GLY A 14 -8.55 12.33 -10.75
N SER A 15 -8.54 12.43 -9.42
CA SER A 15 -7.38 12.88 -8.69
C SER A 15 -6.36 11.76 -8.78
N SER A 16 -5.32 11.95 -9.59
CA SER A 16 -4.16 11.06 -9.67
C SER A 16 -3.29 11.18 -8.41
N ALA A 17 -3.90 10.99 -7.23
CA ALA A 17 -3.17 10.95 -5.98
C ALA A 17 -2.39 9.63 -5.94
N CYS A 18 -1.06 9.73 -5.85
CA CYS A 18 -0.22 8.56 -5.59
C CYS A 18 -0.02 8.41 -4.09
N ILE A 19 -0.34 7.24 -3.55
CA ILE A 19 0.08 6.83 -2.22
C ILE A 19 1.53 6.37 -2.30
N ARG A 20 2.37 6.83 -1.37
CA ARG A 20 3.69 6.23 -1.13
C ARG A 20 3.56 5.26 0.02
N ALA A 21 3.98 4.02 -0.19
CA ALA A 21 3.90 2.96 0.80
C ALA A 21 5.29 2.39 1.08
N THR A 22 5.76 2.54 2.31
CA THR A 22 6.98 1.89 2.78
C THR A 22 6.67 0.44 3.13
N MET A 23 7.49 -0.49 2.64
CA MET A 23 7.31 -1.94 2.79
C MET A 23 8.40 -2.55 3.64
N ALA A 24 8.02 -3.43 4.57
CA ALA A 24 8.94 -4.33 5.24
C ALA A 24 8.49 -5.78 5.02
N THR A 25 9.45 -6.67 4.82
CA THR A 25 9.21 -8.10 4.64
C THR A 25 8.60 -8.69 5.92
N PHE A 26 7.34 -9.13 5.82
CA PHE A 26 6.61 -9.76 6.91
C PHE A 26 5.69 -10.88 6.35
N PRO A 27 6.25 -12.05 6.01
CA PRO A 27 5.48 -13.14 5.43
C PRO A 27 4.43 -13.69 6.42
N PRO A 28 3.26 -14.14 5.96
CA PRO A 28 2.81 -14.20 4.56
C PRO A 28 2.14 -12.90 4.06
N TYR A 29 2.18 -11.83 4.86
CA TYR A 29 1.40 -10.61 4.61
C TYR A 29 2.02 -9.71 3.54
N LEU A 30 3.35 -9.65 3.52
CA LEU A 30 4.13 -8.95 2.51
C LEU A 30 5.50 -9.60 2.34
N SER A 31 5.88 -9.90 1.11
CA SER A 31 7.22 -10.29 0.71
C SER A 31 7.67 -9.42 -0.46
N ILE A 32 8.86 -8.84 -0.37
CA ILE A 32 9.46 -8.06 -1.44
C ILE A 32 10.02 -9.02 -2.50
N LYS A 33 9.76 -8.74 -3.77
CA LYS A 33 10.23 -9.59 -4.87
C LYS A 33 11.73 -9.36 -5.09
N ALA A 34 12.49 -10.45 -5.19
CA ALA A 34 13.95 -10.36 -5.40
C ALA A 34 14.33 -9.74 -6.76
N ASP A 35 13.46 -9.84 -7.75
CA ASP A 35 13.66 -9.33 -9.11
C ASP A 35 13.16 -7.88 -9.31
N SER A 36 12.50 -7.28 -8.31
CA SER A 36 11.98 -5.92 -8.41
C SER A 36 11.97 -5.22 -7.05
N PRO A 37 12.78 -4.16 -6.84
CA PRO A 37 12.80 -3.43 -5.58
C PRO A 37 11.48 -2.71 -5.29
N HIS A 38 10.61 -2.52 -6.29
CA HIS A 38 9.29 -1.94 -6.12
C HIS A 38 8.17 -2.99 -6.18
N GLY A 39 8.52 -4.25 -6.41
CA GLY A 39 7.59 -5.35 -6.48
C GLY A 39 7.43 -6.01 -5.12
N ALA A 40 6.19 -6.27 -4.73
CA ALA A 40 5.87 -7.09 -3.56
C ALA A 40 4.72 -8.04 -3.86
N VAL A 41 4.54 -9.03 -2.99
CA VAL A 41 3.40 -9.96 -2.99
C VAL A 41 2.91 -10.17 -1.57
N GLY A 42 1.65 -10.59 -1.41
CA GLY A 42 1.06 -10.92 -0.12
C GLY A 42 -0.31 -10.27 0.05
N VAL A 43 -1.06 -10.71 1.07
CA VAL A 43 -2.45 -10.30 1.24
C VAL A 43 -2.63 -8.78 1.39
N ILE A 44 -1.66 -8.08 1.97
CA ILE A 44 -1.71 -6.61 2.10
C ILE A 44 -1.53 -5.94 0.73
N VAL A 45 -0.61 -6.47 -0.09
CA VAL A 45 -0.35 -5.94 -1.43
C VAL A 45 -1.60 -6.08 -2.31
N ASP A 46 -2.22 -7.26 -2.29
CA ASP A 46 -3.46 -7.53 -3.04
C ASP A 46 -4.60 -6.59 -2.62
N ALA A 47 -4.76 -6.36 -1.31
CA ALA A 47 -5.78 -5.45 -0.78
C ALA A 47 -5.54 -4.01 -1.23
N MET A 48 -4.29 -3.54 -1.19
CA MET A 48 -3.93 -2.18 -1.62
C MET A 48 -4.13 -1.99 -3.12
N GLU A 49 -3.82 -2.98 -3.94
CA GLU A 49 -4.10 -2.95 -5.38
C GLU A 49 -5.61 -2.84 -5.68
N ILE A 50 -6.45 -3.60 -4.96
CA ILE A 50 -7.91 -3.52 -5.10
C ILE A 50 -8.43 -2.13 -4.70
N ILE A 51 -7.97 -1.61 -3.56
CA ILE A 51 -8.40 -0.30 -3.04
C ILE A 51 -7.98 0.82 -3.99
N THR A 52 -6.70 0.87 -4.36
CA THR A 52 -6.16 1.93 -5.24
C THR A 52 -6.82 1.88 -6.62
N LYS A 53 -7.05 0.70 -7.19
CA LYS A 53 -7.80 0.54 -8.44
C LYS A 53 -9.24 1.04 -8.32
N LYS A 54 -9.95 0.73 -7.25
CA LYS A 54 -11.33 1.21 -7.02
C LYS A 54 -11.40 2.73 -6.86
N LEU A 55 -10.37 3.33 -6.27
CA LEU A 55 -10.30 4.77 -6.00
C LEU A 55 -9.66 5.57 -7.14
N GLY A 56 -9.13 4.91 -8.17
CA GLY A 56 -8.39 5.58 -9.25
C GLY A 56 -7.06 6.18 -8.80
N TRP A 57 -6.46 5.66 -7.74
CA TRP A 57 -5.19 6.11 -7.17
C TRP A 57 -4.01 5.29 -7.72
N CYS A 58 -2.83 5.90 -7.74
CA CYS A 58 -1.57 5.17 -7.94
C CYS A 58 -0.97 4.77 -6.60
N ILE A 59 -0.14 3.73 -6.59
CA ILE A 59 0.68 3.35 -5.44
C ILE A 59 2.15 3.25 -5.86
N ILE A 60 3.02 3.81 -5.04
CA ILE A 60 4.47 3.76 -5.20
C ILE A 60 5.02 3.04 -3.97
N TYR A 61 5.50 1.83 -4.20
CA TYR A 61 6.11 1.01 -3.16
C TYR A 61 7.60 1.34 -3.00
N LYS A 62 8.05 1.44 -1.74
CA LYS A 62 9.45 1.65 -1.38
C LYS A 62 9.84 0.66 -0.27
N PRO A 63 10.88 -0.17 -0.44
CA PRO A 63 11.41 -0.98 0.65
C PRO A 63 11.95 -0.11 1.80
N ALA A 64 11.68 -0.52 3.03
CA ALA A 64 12.32 0.05 4.22
C ALA A 64 13.81 -0.30 4.25
N THR A 65 14.61 0.60 4.81
CA THR A 65 16.05 0.43 4.99
C THR A 65 16.42 0.83 6.43
N PRO A 66 16.63 -0.13 7.35
CA PRO A 66 16.68 -1.58 7.16
C PRO A 66 15.31 -2.25 6.95
N ASP A 67 15.29 -3.45 6.34
CA ASP A 67 14.06 -4.22 6.03
C ASP A 67 13.43 -4.88 7.27
N TYR A 68 12.69 -4.10 8.06
CA TYR A 68 11.86 -4.56 9.18
C TYR A 68 10.80 -3.50 9.52
N ILE A 69 9.81 -3.89 10.33
CA ILE A 69 8.66 -3.04 10.67
C ILE A 69 9.08 -1.73 11.36
N GLY A 70 10.02 -1.79 12.29
CA GLY A 70 10.42 -0.65 13.12
C GLY A 70 10.27 -0.89 14.61
N GLY A 71 10.97 -0.09 15.39
CA GLY A 71 11.00 -0.08 16.84
C GLY A 71 11.12 1.35 17.39
N LEU A 72 10.76 1.51 18.65
CA LEU A 72 10.87 2.77 19.36
C LEU A 72 12.33 2.98 19.80
N LEU A 73 12.91 4.10 19.40
CA LEU A 73 14.26 4.51 19.76
C LEU A 73 14.28 5.31 21.08
N PRO A 74 15.45 5.38 21.78
CA PRO A 74 15.56 6.08 23.06
C PRO A 74 15.25 7.59 23.02
N ASN A 75 15.31 8.20 21.83
CA ASN A 75 14.97 9.60 21.58
C ASN A 75 13.47 9.82 21.26
N ASN A 76 12.62 8.83 21.51
CA ASN A 76 11.18 8.84 21.19
C ASN A 76 10.86 8.94 19.68
N THR A 77 11.80 8.58 18.80
CA THR A 77 11.52 8.41 17.36
C THR A 77 11.34 6.94 17.02
N TRP A 78 10.86 6.67 15.81
CA TRP A 78 10.75 5.31 15.28
C TRP A 78 11.80 5.08 14.20
N ASP A 79 12.23 3.84 14.06
CA ASP A 79 13.06 3.38 12.94
C ASP A 79 12.29 2.37 12.06
N GLY A 80 12.98 1.73 11.11
CA GLY A 80 12.39 0.79 10.15
C GLY A 80 11.29 1.39 9.29
N ALA A 81 10.36 0.56 8.81
CA ALA A 81 9.27 1.00 7.96
C ALA A 81 8.39 2.08 8.62
N ILE A 82 8.11 1.99 9.92
CA ILE A 82 7.29 2.96 10.66
C ILE A 82 7.98 4.33 10.72
N GLY A 83 9.31 4.39 10.86
CA GLY A 83 10.06 5.64 10.89
C GLY A 83 10.20 6.33 9.53
N GLU A 84 9.91 5.64 8.44
CA GLU A 84 10.06 6.13 7.06
C GLU A 84 8.76 6.66 6.43
N VAL A 85 7.63 6.55 7.13
CA VAL A 85 6.31 7.05 6.69
C VAL A 85 6.15 8.54 6.94
#